data_AF-A0A1S1QBJ1-F1
#
_entry.id   AF-A0A1S1QBJ1-F1
#
_cell.length_a   1.000
_cell.length_b   1.000
_cell.length_c   1.000
_cell.angle_alpha   90.00
_cell.angle_beta   90.00
_cell.angle_gamma   90.00
#
_symmetry.space_group_name_H-M   'P 1'
#
loop_
_entity.id
_entity.type
_entity.pdbx_description
1 polymer ?
#
loop_
_entity_poly.entity_id
_entity_poly.type
_entity_poly.pdbx_seq_one_letter_code
_entity_poly.pdbx_strand_id
1 'polypeptide(L)'
;MIGTDARNMPPESGAGLALDAVAVPAGWWVRSPGDDGPSLDDPAFVAVPDPDGRTTLIIGRPGSPPPTAAALAALMGGLPEARRDEIVLSVYGSVAADGEPGGLPQRLAELTGRPLLVRHGLLLADAHGAPCVVAVADDGGPPWRPFGSTYRYAPATAPVLLPGHLPLPGLDEQGPGTYRLVDDWVVRLVPAGLLTGREASPPSADPQAGPPARAGGQAPGVAGAMPGTGAEPGVGVGAGAELAAFDPAHLDLAVEGPAAELTDAVLAALGRLTDELPAPARRRLRVVLPAGATEDEARRVRWAIPAPQRVLPVPAPQPPVAGPQPPVAGPRSPAAAEPPRAPAAEQPAEPAEPAEPRAMREAATVLAVTADGRMSLVSPPGRS
;
A
#
# COMPACT_ATOMS: atom_id res chain seq x y z
N MET A 1 22.51 -13.70 53.63
CA MET A 1 22.49 -14.30 52.28
C MET A 1 21.09 -14.11 51.75
N ILE A 2 20.91 -13.12 50.88
CA ILE A 2 19.61 -12.70 50.36
C ILE A 2 19.26 -13.63 49.20
N GLY A 3 18.21 -14.43 49.36
CA GLY A 3 17.66 -15.28 48.31
C GLY A 3 16.80 -14.44 47.37
N THR A 4 17.16 -14.45 46.09
CA THR A 4 16.41 -13.79 45.02
C THR A 4 15.18 -14.65 44.70
N ASP A 5 14.00 -14.13 45.01
CA ASP A 5 12.70 -14.76 44.80
C ASP A 5 12.32 -14.70 43.32
N ALA A 6 12.10 -15.87 42.71
CA ALA A 6 11.84 -16.06 41.27
C ALA A 6 10.35 -15.83 40.90
N ARG A 7 9.69 -14.83 41.49
CA ARG A 7 8.24 -14.57 41.32
C ARG A 7 7.89 -13.26 40.63
N ASN A 8 8.86 -12.58 40.03
CA ASN A 8 8.63 -11.39 39.22
C ASN A 8 9.38 -11.50 37.90
N MET A 9 8.93 -12.46 37.09
CA MET A 9 9.26 -12.49 35.67
C MET A 9 8.04 -11.87 34.96
N PRO A 10 8.15 -10.69 34.32
CA PRO A 10 7.05 -10.21 33.48
C PRO A 10 6.77 -11.29 32.43
N PRO A 11 5.50 -11.53 32.06
CA PRO A 11 5.22 -12.46 30.97
C PRO A 11 6.05 -12.00 29.77
N GLU A 12 6.73 -12.96 29.14
CA GLU A 12 7.37 -12.74 27.84
C GLU A 12 6.32 -12.08 26.94
N SER A 13 6.46 -10.77 26.80
CA SER A 13 5.56 -9.94 26.03
C SER A 13 5.81 -10.33 24.61
N GLY A 14 5.01 -11.27 24.08
CA GLY A 14 5.04 -11.62 22.67
C GLY A 14 5.03 -10.31 21.90
N ALA A 15 6.08 -10.08 21.11
CA ALA A 15 6.45 -8.79 20.51
C ALA A 15 5.22 -8.09 19.94
N GLY A 16 4.57 -7.28 20.78
CA GLY A 16 3.28 -6.69 20.48
C GLY A 16 3.50 -5.66 19.39
N LEU A 17 2.61 -5.63 18.41
CA LEU A 17 2.53 -4.60 17.38
C LEU A 17 2.13 -3.27 18.03
N ALA A 18 3.02 -2.71 18.85
CA ALA A 18 2.79 -1.45 19.53
C ALA A 18 2.81 -0.34 18.48
N LEU A 19 1.69 0.36 18.34
CA LEU A 19 1.58 1.60 17.57
C LEU A 19 1.49 2.76 18.56
N ASP A 20 2.09 3.90 18.21
CA ASP A 20 1.82 5.15 18.90
C ASP A 20 0.74 5.91 18.13
N ALA A 21 -0.40 6.16 18.77
CA ALA A 21 -1.54 6.83 18.16
C ALA A 21 -1.95 8.04 18.98
N VAL A 22 -1.99 9.21 18.32
CA VAL A 22 -2.32 10.50 18.92
C VAL A 22 -3.52 11.10 18.20
N ALA A 23 -4.48 11.63 18.96
CA ALA A 23 -5.62 12.35 18.38
C ALA A 23 -5.17 13.71 17.82
N VAL A 24 -5.64 14.03 16.62
CA VAL A 24 -5.40 15.30 15.92
C VAL A 24 -6.71 15.82 15.32
N PRO A 25 -6.82 17.09 14.91
CA PRO A 25 -8.09 17.62 14.39
C PRO A 25 -8.68 16.80 13.23
N ALA A 26 -7.85 16.28 12.32
CA ALA A 26 -8.29 15.48 11.19
C ALA A 26 -8.69 14.02 11.53
N GLY A 27 -8.37 13.52 12.72
CA GLY A 27 -8.59 12.13 13.13
C GLY A 27 -7.48 11.60 14.03
N TRP A 28 -6.79 10.55 13.61
CA TRP A 28 -5.70 9.95 14.39
C TRP A 28 -4.40 9.94 13.60
N TRP A 29 -3.32 10.33 14.27
CA TRP A 29 -1.97 10.22 13.77
C TRP A 29 -1.28 9.00 14.36
N VAL A 30 -0.93 8.05 13.50
CA VAL A 30 -0.41 6.72 13.82
C VAL A 30 1.04 6.61 13.39
N ARG A 31 1.91 6.23 14.33
CA ARG A 31 3.37 6.19 14.16
C ARG A 31 3.96 4.89 14.70
N SER A 32 5.21 4.64 14.31
CA SER A 32 6.01 3.55 14.84
C SER A 32 6.38 3.83 16.31
N PRO A 33 6.49 2.79 17.15
CA PRO A 33 6.86 2.99 18.55
C PRO A 33 8.32 3.44 18.64
N GLY A 34 8.61 4.32 19.59
CA GLY A 34 9.97 4.83 19.83
C GLY A 34 10.36 6.07 19.02
N ASP A 35 9.46 6.57 18.17
CA ASP A 35 9.59 7.92 17.63
C ASP A 35 9.54 8.94 18.76
N ASP A 36 10.34 10.01 18.63
CA ASP A 36 10.26 11.14 19.56
C ASP A 36 8.82 11.65 19.70
N GLY A 37 8.51 12.18 20.88
CA GLY A 37 7.23 12.81 21.16
C GLY A 37 6.86 13.81 20.04
N PRO A 38 5.58 13.86 19.64
CA PRO A 38 5.20 14.68 18.50
C PRO A 38 5.39 16.17 18.86
N SER A 39 6.03 16.92 17.97
CA SER A 39 6.11 18.39 18.13
C SER A 39 4.75 19.01 17.83
N LEU A 40 4.30 19.97 18.63
CA LEU A 40 3.04 20.68 18.36
C LEU A 40 3.07 21.51 17.06
N ASP A 41 4.27 21.83 16.57
CA ASP A 41 4.48 22.51 15.29
C ASP A 41 4.40 21.55 14.08
N ASP A 42 4.17 20.26 14.32
CA ASP A 42 4.08 19.27 13.25
C ASP A 42 2.80 19.50 12.41
N PRO A 43 2.91 19.51 11.06
CA PRO A 43 1.78 19.64 10.14
C PRO A 43 0.58 18.72 10.43
N ALA A 44 0.79 17.55 11.04
CA ALA A 44 -0.31 16.66 11.43
C ALA A 44 -1.30 17.31 12.42
N PHE A 45 -0.85 18.23 13.28
CA PHE A 45 -1.71 18.94 14.25
C PHE A 45 -2.56 20.04 13.62
N VAL A 46 -2.20 20.53 12.44
CA VAL A 46 -2.97 21.52 11.68
C VAL A 46 -3.68 20.93 10.46
N ALA A 47 -3.62 19.60 10.31
CA ALA A 47 -4.38 18.89 9.28
C ALA A 47 -5.88 19.11 9.48
N VAL A 48 -6.58 19.36 8.38
CA VAL A 48 -8.02 19.64 8.40
C VAL A 48 -8.82 18.34 8.30
N PRO A 49 -10.01 18.26 8.93
CA PRO A 49 -10.91 17.14 8.77
C PRO A 49 -11.27 16.87 7.31
N ASP A 50 -11.56 15.61 7.01
CA ASP A 50 -12.06 15.21 5.70
C ASP A 50 -13.40 15.93 5.41
N PRO A 51 -13.58 16.54 4.22
CA PRO A 51 -14.78 17.29 3.89
C PRO A 51 -16.04 16.41 3.78
N ASP A 52 -15.87 15.10 3.55
CA ASP A 52 -16.97 14.13 3.51
C ASP A 52 -17.28 13.56 4.91
N GLY A 53 -16.67 14.10 5.97
CA GLY A 53 -16.88 13.68 7.36
C GLY A 53 -16.23 12.34 7.73
N ARG A 54 -15.36 11.80 6.86
CA ARG A 54 -14.64 10.55 7.10
C ARG A 54 -13.57 10.72 8.16
N THR A 55 -13.25 9.64 8.86
CA THR A 55 -12.16 9.68 9.84
C THR A 55 -10.82 9.47 9.13
N THR A 56 -9.87 10.38 9.34
CA THR A 56 -8.54 10.25 8.73
C THR A 56 -7.59 9.53 9.67
N LEU A 57 -6.94 8.47 9.17
CA LEU A 57 -5.75 7.87 9.78
C LEU A 57 -4.52 8.44 9.07
N ILE A 58 -3.83 9.36 9.71
CA ILE A 58 -2.55 9.89 9.25
C ILE A 58 -1.46 8.88 9.62
N ILE A 59 -0.70 8.38 8.63
CA ILE A 59 0.23 7.28 8.79
C ILE A 59 1.68 7.75 8.63
N GLY A 60 2.50 7.48 9.65
CA GLY A 60 3.93 7.76 9.62
C GLY A 60 4.28 9.21 9.90
N ARG A 61 5.55 9.56 9.73
CA ARG A 61 6.08 10.91 9.85
C ARG A 61 7.24 11.05 8.85
N PRO A 62 7.46 12.23 8.24
CA PRO A 62 8.65 12.48 7.46
C PRO A 62 9.94 12.18 8.26
N GLY A 63 10.84 11.39 7.69
CA GLY A 63 12.10 10.99 8.32
C GLY A 63 12.02 9.80 9.29
N SER A 64 10.82 9.32 9.63
CA SER A 64 10.63 8.13 10.47
C SER A 64 10.17 6.92 9.63
N PRO A 65 10.54 5.69 10.02
CA PRO A 65 10.04 4.50 9.36
C PRO A 65 8.51 4.38 9.54
N PRO A 66 7.75 4.07 8.48
CA PRO A 66 6.31 3.95 8.58
C PRO A 66 5.91 2.74 9.47
N PRO A 67 4.73 2.78 10.11
CA PRO A 67 4.16 1.61 10.75
C PRO A 67 4.04 0.41 9.80
N THR A 68 4.19 -0.80 10.32
CA THR A 68 4.06 -2.02 9.50
C THR A 68 2.60 -2.22 9.05
N ALA A 69 2.43 -2.81 7.86
CA ALA A 69 1.09 -3.12 7.32
C ALA A 69 0.28 -4.02 8.28
N ALA A 70 0.94 -5.00 8.92
CA ALA A 70 0.30 -5.90 9.89
C ALA A 70 -0.18 -5.15 11.14
N ALA A 71 0.60 -4.21 11.67
CA ALA A 71 0.17 -3.40 12.82
C ALA A 71 -1.03 -2.53 12.47
N LEU A 72 -1.01 -1.88 11.30
CA LEU A 72 -2.14 -1.08 10.82
C LEU A 72 -3.39 -1.94 10.56
N ALA A 73 -3.23 -3.14 9.99
CA ALA A 73 -4.33 -4.07 9.77
C ALA A 73 -4.97 -4.49 11.11
N ALA A 74 -4.16 -4.77 12.13
CA ALA A 74 -4.64 -5.07 13.48
C ALA A 74 -5.41 -3.89 14.10
N LEU A 75 -4.88 -2.66 13.96
CA LEU A 75 -5.57 -1.44 14.39
C LEU A 75 -6.93 -1.29 13.70
N MET A 76 -6.98 -1.44 12.37
CA MET A 76 -8.22 -1.33 11.60
C MET A 76 -9.22 -2.44 11.93
N GLY A 77 -8.74 -3.66 12.19
CA GLY A 77 -9.56 -4.78 12.67
C GLY A 77 -10.17 -4.51 14.05
N GLY A 78 -9.50 -3.74 14.90
CA GLY A 78 -10.02 -3.32 16.21
C GLY A 78 -11.11 -2.25 16.15
N LEU A 79 -11.29 -1.57 15.01
CA LEU A 79 -12.31 -0.52 14.87
C LEU A 79 -13.72 -1.13 14.70
N PRO A 80 -14.78 -0.45 15.17
CA PRO A 80 -16.16 -0.87 14.92
C PRO A 80 -16.43 -1.03 13.43
N GLU A 81 -17.13 -2.08 13.03
CA GLU A 81 -17.33 -2.42 11.61
C GLU A 81 -17.92 -1.26 10.80
N ALA A 82 -18.92 -0.56 11.36
CA ALA A 82 -19.54 0.61 10.74
C ALA A 82 -18.56 1.76 10.43
N ARG A 83 -17.44 1.85 11.16
CA ARG A 83 -16.42 2.89 10.94
C ARG A 83 -15.36 2.47 9.94
N ARG A 84 -15.21 1.18 9.65
CA ARG A 84 -14.10 0.69 8.81
C ARG A 84 -14.18 1.17 7.36
N ASP A 85 -15.39 1.37 6.83
CA ASP A 85 -15.62 1.94 5.49
C ASP A 85 -15.56 3.48 5.45
N GLU A 86 -15.55 4.12 6.62
CA GLU A 86 -15.51 5.58 6.78
C GLU A 86 -14.08 6.10 7.01
N ILE A 87 -13.07 5.27 6.75
CA ILE A 87 -11.66 5.62 6.98
C ILE A 87 -11.02 6.11 5.70
N VAL A 88 -10.27 7.21 5.80
CA VAL A 88 -9.30 7.62 4.79
C VAL A 88 -7.90 7.51 5.37
N LEU A 89 -7.00 6.87 4.65
CA LEU A 89 -5.59 6.81 5.01
C LEU A 89 -4.87 8.02 4.42
N SER A 90 -4.17 8.80 5.23
CA SER A 90 -3.32 9.90 4.76
C SER A 90 -1.86 9.52 5.01
N VAL A 91 -1.12 9.25 3.95
CA VAL A 91 0.29 8.88 4.03
C VAL A 91 1.11 10.14 4.31
N TYR A 92 1.75 10.21 5.48
CA TYR A 92 2.52 11.36 5.93
C TYR A 92 4.02 11.08 5.93
N GLY A 93 4.71 11.66 4.95
CA GLY A 93 6.12 11.41 4.70
C GLY A 93 6.35 10.19 3.82
N SER A 94 7.61 9.77 3.71
CA SER A 94 8.00 8.69 2.81
C SER A 94 7.59 7.33 3.32
N VAL A 95 6.79 6.63 2.53
CA VAL A 95 6.60 5.19 2.66
C VAL A 95 7.59 4.56 1.70
N ALA A 96 8.89 4.68 2.03
CA ALA A 96 9.89 3.92 1.31
C ALA A 96 9.40 2.46 1.29
N ALA A 97 9.29 1.89 0.09
CA ALA A 97 8.99 0.48 -0.04
C ALA A 97 10.08 -0.24 0.75
N ASP A 98 9.70 -1.18 1.61
CA ASP A 98 10.62 -2.14 2.23
C ASP A 98 11.22 -3.10 1.16
N GLY A 99 11.50 -2.60 -0.05
CA GLY A 99 11.82 -3.35 -1.26
C GLY A 99 10.62 -4.06 -1.89
N GLU A 100 9.41 -3.80 -1.40
CA GLU A 100 8.29 -4.72 -1.65
C GLU A 100 7.21 -4.15 -2.57
N PRO A 101 6.67 -4.98 -3.49
CA PRO A 101 5.73 -4.53 -4.50
C PRO A 101 4.48 -3.89 -3.90
N GLY A 102 4.02 -2.77 -4.49
CA GLY A 102 2.74 -2.13 -4.16
C GLY A 102 2.74 -1.19 -2.95
N GLY A 103 3.79 -1.22 -2.11
CA GLY A 103 3.92 -0.34 -0.95
C GLY A 103 2.89 -0.61 0.17
N LEU A 104 2.98 0.19 1.25
CA LEU A 104 2.15 0.02 2.45
C LEU A 104 0.64 -0.02 2.17
N PRO A 105 0.05 0.89 1.36
CA PRO A 105 -1.40 0.91 1.20
C PRO A 105 -1.95 -0.31 0.44
N GLN A 106 -1.23 -0.81 -0.56
CA GLN A 106 -1.64 -2.01 -1.29
C GLN A 106 -1.59 -3.25 -0.38
N ARG A 107 -0.49 -3.41 0.35
CA ARG A 107 -0.34 -4.50 1.34
C ARG A 107 -1.42 -4.45 2.42
N LEU A 108 -1.78 -3.26 2.87
CA LEU A 108 -2.86 -3.09 3.84
C LEU A 108 -4.22 -3.47 3.24
N ALA A 109 -4.49 -3.13 1.97
CA ALA A 109 -5.70 -3.57 1.29
C ALA A 109 -5.75 -5.10 1.19
N GLU A 110 -4.64 -5.74 0.84
CA GLU A 110 -4.50 -7.20 0.77
C GLU A 110 -4.71 -7.88 2.13
N LEU A 111 -4.04 -7.40 3.18
CA LEU A 111 -4.14 -7.95 4.53
C LEU A 111 -5.55 -7.78 5.12
N THR A 112 -6.22 -6.67 4.82
CA THR A 112 -7.58 -6.42 5.31
C THR A 112 -8.65 -7.05 4.42
N GLY A 113 -8.30 -7.48 3.22
CA GLY A 113 -9.24 -7.98 2.21
C GLY A 113 -10.24 -6.91 1.74
N ARG A 114 -9.90 -5.61 1.88
CA ARG A 114 -10.85 -4.50 1.68
C ARG A 114 -10.28 -3.39 0.82
N PRO A 115 -11.13 -2.67 0.06
CA PRO A 115 -10.70 -1.47 -0.63
C PRO A 115 -10.41 -0.35 0.39
N LEU A 116 -9.36 0.42 0.11
CA LEU A 116 -8.90 1.54 0.94
C LEU A 116 -8.91 2.82 0.13
N LEU A 117 -9.43 3.91 0.71
CA LEU A 117 -9.24 5.25 0.19
C LEU A 117 -7.98 5.86 0.79
N VAL A 118 -7.05 6.27 -0.06
CA VAL A 118 -5.70 6.68 0.35
C VAL A 118 -5.36 8.04 -0.24
N ARG A 119 -4.91 8.96 0.61
CA ARG A 119 -4.29 10.23 0.23
C ARG A 119 -2.78 10.15 0.39
N HIS A 120 -2.05 10.53 -0.64
CA HIS A 120 -0.58 10.64 -0.61
C HIS A 120 -0.20 12.06 -0.22
N GLY A 121 -0.09 12.31 1.08
CA GLY A 121 0.10 13.63 1.68
C GLY A 121 -0.89 13.91 2.80
N LEU A 122 -0.80 15.10 3.39
CA LEU A 122 -1.72 15.63 4.39
C LEU A 122 -2.75 16.55 3.76
N LEU A 123 -4.00 16.49 4.23
CA LEU A 123 -5.01 17.48 3.89
C LEU A 123 -4.83 18.71 4.79
N LEU A 124 -4.33 19.81 4.23
CA LEU A 124 -4.13 21.09 4.94
C LEU A 124 -4.98 22.19 4.31
N ALA A 125 -5.24 23.27 5.05
CA ALA A 125 -5.77 24.50 4.47
C ALA A 125 -4.68 25.25 3.70
N ASP A 126 -5.00 25.75 2.51
CA ASP A 126 -4.10 26.63 1.78
C ASP A 126 -4.19 28.09 2.22
N ALA A 127 -3.48 28.98 1.54
CA ALA A 127 -3.44 30.41 1.87
C ALA A 127 -4.83 31.10 1.82
N HIS A 128 -5.81 30.48 1.14
CA HIS A 128 -7.20 30.96 1.07
C HIS A 128 -8.14 30.18 1.98
N GLY A 129 -7.61 29.26 2.81
CA GLY A 129 -8.40 28.40 3.68
C GLY A 129 -9.03 27.20 2.96
N ALA A 130 -8.75 26.99 1.66
CA ALA A 130 -9.30 25.87 0.92
C ALA A 130 -8.52 24.57 1.24
N PRO A 131 -9.20 23.42 1.42
CA PRO A 131 -8.52 22.17 1.69
C PRO A 131 -7.70 21.73 0.47
N CYS A 132 -6.44 21.39 0.68
CA CYS A 132 -5.54 20.90 -0.35
C CYS A 132 -4.63 19.79 0.20
N VAL A 133 -4.34 18.79 -0.63
CA VAL A 133 -3.40 17.73 -0.25
C VAL A 133 -1.98 18.21 -0.51
N VAL A 134 -1.12 18.13 0.50
CA VAL A 134 0.29 18.49 0.41
C VAL A 134 1.18 17.34 0.86
N ALA A 135 2.24 17.09 0.10
CA ALA A 135 3.32 16.21 0.50
C ALA A 135 4.40 17.02 1.23
N VAL A 136 4.85 16.48 2.35
CA VAL A 136 5.90 17.04 3.21
C VAL A 136 7.13 16.15 3.07
N ALA A 137 8.29 16.75 2.75
CA ALA A 137 9.54 15.99 2.68
C ALA A 137 10.10 15.69 4.07
N ASP A 138 10.89 14.64 4.13
CA ASP A 138 11.73 14.26 5.27
C ASP A 138 12.84 15.29 5.56
N ASP A 139 13.38 15.92 4.53
CA ASP A 139 14.44 16.93 4.63
C ASP A 139 13.97 18.30 5.16
N GLY A 140 12.69 18.43 5.53
CA GLY A 140 12.08 19.70 5.95
C GLY A 140 11.91 20.71 4.81
N GLY A 141 12.08 20.30 3.56
CA GLY A 141 11.87 21.11 2.38
C GLY A 141 10.42 21.61 2.28
N PRO A 142 10.18 22.70 1.54
CA PRO A 142 8.87 23.33 1.46
C PRO A 142 7.82 22.36 0.91
N PRO A 143 6.62 22.27 1.50
CA PRO A 143 5.60 21.32 1.07
C PRO A 143 5.21 21.57 -0.39
N TRP A 144 4.77 20.52 -1.08
CA TRP A 144 4.33 20.60 -2.48
C TRP A 144 3.02 19.85 -2.67
N ARG A 145 2.33 20.10 -3.80
CA ARG A 145 1.04 19.47 -4.12
C ARG A 145 1.24 18.33 -5.12
N PRO A 146 1.00 17.07 -4.75
CA PRO A 146 1.01 15.94 -5.68
C PRO A 146 -0.07 16.08 -6.74
N PHE A 147 0.24 15.63 -7.96
CA PHE A 147 -0.71 15.63 -9.07
C PHE A 147 -1.81 14.59 -8.90
N GLY A 148 -1.42 13.35 -8.59
CA GLY A 148 -2.31 12.31 -8.10
C GLY A 148 -2.25 12.28 -6.58
N SER A 149 -3.27 12.83 -5.91
CA SER A 149 -3.28 12.86 -4.44
C SER A 149 -4.11 11.76 -3.82
N THR A 150 -5.16 11.29 -4.50
CA THR A 150 -6.17 10.39 -3.90
C THR A 150 -6.39 9.16 -4.77
N TYR A 151 -6.22 7.99 -4.17
CA TYR A 151 -6.29 6.69 -4.84
C TYR A 151 -7.18 5.73 -4.08
N ARG A 152 -7.82 4.83 -4.82
CA ARG A 152 -8.45 3.63 -4.27
C ARG A 152 -7.52 2.44 -4.49
N TYR A 153 -7.11 1.82 -3.39
CA TYR A 153 -6.37 0.56 -3.41
C TYR A 153 -7.35 -0.57 -3.15
N ALA A 154 -7.33 -1.63 -3.95
CA ALA A 154 -8.16 -2.81 -3.70
C ALA A 154 -7.31 -4.09 -3.80
N PRO A 155 -7.66 -5.16 -3.06
CA PRO A 155 -6.88 -6.39 -3.03
C PRO A 155 -6.64 -6.93 -4.44
N ALA A 156 -5.40 -7.35 -4.72
CA ALA A 156 -4.98 -7.94 -6.00
C ALA A 156 -5.23 -7.07 -7.26
N THR A 157 -5.49 -5.77 -7.10
CA THR A 157 -5.70 -4.83 -8.21
C THR A 157 -4.73 -3.67 -8.14
N ALA A 158 -4.42 -3.08 -9.29
CA ALA A 158 -3.61 -1.86 -9.34
C ALA A 158 -4.37 -0.68 -8.70
N PRO A 159 -3.65 0.29 -8.09
CA PRO A 159 -4.27 1.48 -7.51
C PRO A 159 -5.01 2.28 -8.59
N VAL A 160 -6.24 2.70 -8.28
CA VAL A 160 -7.06 3.51 -9.17
C VAL A 160 -7.03 4.96 -8.69
N LEU A 161 -6.52 5.86 -9.52
CA LEU A 161 -6.59 7.29 -9.25
C LEU A 161 -8.06 7.73 -9.23
N LEU A 162 -8.47 8.44 -8.18
CA LEU A 162 -9.79 9.08 -8.15
C LEU A 162 -9.72 10.48 -8.77
N PRO A 163 -10.83 10.98 -9.35
CA PRO A 163 -10.87 12.29 -9.98
C PRO A 163 -10.29 13.38 -9.07
N GLY A 164 -9.43 14.23 -9.65
CA GLY A 164 -8.68 15.25 -8.94
C GLY A 164 -8.31 16.43 -9.83
N HIS A 165 -7.33 17.22 -9.39
CA HIS A 165 -6.88 18.38 -10.14
C HIS A 165 -6.18 17.94 -11.44
N LEU A 166 -6.58 18.51 -12.58
CA LEU A 166 -5.87 18.32 -13.85
C LEU A 166 -4.46 18.89 -13.70
N PRO A 167 -3.41 18.08 -13.85
CA PRO A 167 -2.08 18.47 -13.41
C PRO A 167 -1.31 19.30 -14.43
N LEU A 168 -1.65 19.19 -15.72
CA LEU A 168 -0.78 19.65 -16.80
C LEU A 168 -1.64 20.29 -17.90
N PRO A 169 -1.65 21.64 -17.99
CA PRO A 169 -2.34 22.34 -19.05
C PRO A 169 -1.85 21.84 -20.42
N GLY A 170 -2.79 21.58 -21.34
CA GLY A 170 -2.47 21.27 -22.73
C GLY A 170 -2.08 19.82 -23.03
N LEU A 171 -2.28 18.88 -22.10
CA LEU A 171 -2.23 17.44 -22.43
C LEU A 171 -3.62 16.85 -22.67
N ASP A 172 -3.71 15.94 -23.64
CA ASP A 172 -4.95 15.25 -23.97
C ASP A 172 -5.17 14.04 -23.06
N GLU A 173 -6.16 14.11 -22.17
CA GLU A 173 -6.52 13.00 -21.28
C GLU A 173 -7.08 11.81 -22.09
N GLN A 174 -6.50 10.62 -21.91
CA GLN A 174 -6.92 9.35 -22.53
C GLN A 174 -7.72 8.47 -21.56
N GLY A 175 -7.73 8.81 -20.28
CA GLY A 175 -8.42 8.10 -19.21
C GLY A 175 -7.99 8.64 -17.84
N PRO A 176 -8.57 8.16 -16.74
CA PRO A 176 -8.30 8.69 -15.40
C PRO A 176 -6.80 8.74 -15.09
N GLY A 177 -6.24 9.96 -15.03
CA GLY A 177 -4.83 10.17 -14.75
C GLY A 177 -3.86 9.72 -15.85
N THR A 178 -4.33 9.46 -17.07
CA THR A 178 -3.48 9.08 -18.21
C THR A 178 -3.60 10.14 -19.29
N TYR A 179 -2.47 10.69 -19.71
CA TYR A 179 -2.40 11.81 -20.64
C TYR A 179 -1.48 11.45 -21.80
N ARG A 180 -1.89 11.82 -23.02
CA ARG A 180 -1.04 11.67 -24.19
C ARG A 180 0.11 12.67 -24.15
N LEU A 181 1.33 12.17 -24.39
CA LEU A 181 2.54 12.99 -24.46
C LEU A 181 2.90 13.33 -25.91
N VAL A 182 3.21 12.32 -26.71
CA VAL A 182 3.51 12.41 -28.16
C VAL A 182 3.42 11.01 -28.76
N ASP A 183 2.97 10.88 -30.01
CA ASP A 183 2.80 9.59 -30.69
C ASP A 183 1.97 8.59 -29.85
N ASP A 184 2.51 7.42 -29.56
CA ASP A 184 1.96 6.38 -28.69
C ASP A 184 2.50 6.46 -27.25
N TRP A 185 3.22 7.53 -26.88
CA TRP A 185 3.70 7.74 -25.52
C TRP A 185 2.67 8.47 -24.66
N VAL A 186 2.52 7.98 -23.43
CA VAL A 186 1.62 8.51 -22.42
C VAL A 186 2.37 8.82 -21.12
N VAL A 187 1.80 9.74 -20.35
CA VAL A 187 2.18 10.02 -18.96
C VAL A 187 1.02 9.61 -18.07
N ARG A 188 1.28 8.74 -17.11
CA ARG A 188 0.33 8.25 -16.11
C ARG A 188 0.65 8.87 -14.76
N LEU A 189 -0.39 9.35 -14.07
CA LEU A 189 -0.29 9.83 -12.70
C LEU A 189 -0.25 8.63 -11.76
N VAL A 190 0.83 8.54 -11.02
CA VAL A 190 1.08 7.50 -10.04
C VAL A 190 1.24 8.15 -8.66
N PRO A 191 1.04 7.40 -7.56
CA PRO A 191 1.25 7.93 -6.22
C PRO A 191 2.53 8.75 -6.12
N ALA A 192 2.43 10.03 -5.78
CA ALA A 192 3.57 10.95 -5.65
C ALA A 192 4.51 11.09 -6.89
N GLY A 193 4.06 10.74 -8.10
CA GLY A 193 4.94 10.73 -9.28
C GLY A 193 4.23 10.77 -10.62
N LEU A 194 5.04 10.63 -11.68
CA LEU A 194 4.65 10.50 -13.07
C LEU A 194 5.34 9.26 -13.64
N LEU A 195 4.59 8.39 -14.32
CA LEU A 195 5.13 7.26 -15.06
C LEU A 195 4.95 7.53 -16.56
N THR A 196 6.04 7.56 -17.30
CA THR A 196 6.04 7.74 -18.75
C THR A 196 6.33 6.41 -19.43
N GLY A 197 5.50 6.02 -20.39
CA GLY A 197 5.66 4.77 -21.12
C GLY A 197 4.89 4.81 -22.43
N ARG A 198 5.09 3.78 -23.25
CA ARG A 198 4.23 3.57 -24.41
C ARG A 198 2.85 3.14 -23.92
N GLU A 199 1.82 3.58 -24.60
CA GLU A 199 0.48 3.06 -24.40
C GLU A 199 0.55 1.56 -24.69
N ALA A 200 0.41 0.76 -23.63
CA ALA A 200 0.24 -0.67 -23.81
C ALA A 200 -0.93 -0.84 -24.76
N SER A 201 -0.67 -1.38 -25.95
CA SER A 201 -1.73 -1.66 -26.91
C SER A 201 -2.86 -2.31 -26.13
N PRO A 202 -4.10 -1.79 -26.21
CA PRO A 202 -5.21 -2.45 -25.54
C PRO A 202 -5.13 -3.91 -25.94
N PRO A 203 -5.27 -4.87 -24.99
CA PRO A 203 -5.25 -6.28 -25.33
C PRO A 203 -6.20 -6.41 -26.50
N SER A 204 -5.67 -6.79 -27.68
CA SER A 204 -6.46 -6.80 -28.90
C SER A 204 -7.74 -7.52 -28.54
N ALA A 205 -8.86 -6.79 -28.59
CA ALA A 205 -10.16 -7.38 -28.35
C ALA A 205 -10.35 -8.32 -29.51
N ASP A 206 -9.87 -9.55 -29.35
CA ASP A 206 -9.79 -10.53 -30.40
C ASP A 206 -11.24 -10.71 -30.87
N PRO A 207 -11.60 -10.27 -32.08
CA PRO A 207 -12.99 -10.29 -32.53
C PRO A 207 -13.46 -11.72 -32.85
N GLN A 208 -12.73 -12.75 -32.40
CA GLN A 208 -13.08 -14.17 -32.49
C GLN A 208 -14.05 -14.65 -31.40
N ALA A 209 -14.74 -13.76 -30.69
CA ALA A 209 -16.08 -14.10 -30.19
C ALA A 209 -17.03 -14.10 -31.39
N GLY A 210 -17.10 -15.23 -32.08
CA GLY A 210 -18.00 -15.45 -33.21
C GLY A 210 -19.43 -14.99 -32.90
N PRO A 211 -20.19 -14.52 -33.91
CA PRO A 211 -21.55 -14.04 -33.70
C PRO A 211 -22.38 -15.10 -32.98
N PRO A 212 -23.23 -14.74 -32.00
CA PRO A 212 -24.11 -15.71 -31.38
C PRO A 212 -24.95 -16.35 -32.49
N ALA A 213 -24.88 -17.68 -32.57
CA ALA A 213 -25.71 -18.46 -33.47
C ALA A 213 -27.16 -17.99 -33.31
N ARG A 214 -27.75 -17.49 -34.40
CA ARG A 214 -29.18 -17.18 -34.46
C ARG A 214 -29.96 -18.46 -34.23
N ALA A 215 -30.40 -18.70 -33.00
CA ALA A 215 -31.48 -19.63 -32.72
C ALA A 215 -32.81 -18.91 -32.99
N GLY A 216 -33.41 -19.21 -34.14
CA GLY A 216 -34.83 -18.96 -34.34
C GLY A 216 -35.64 -19.86 -33.40
N GLY A 217 -36.67 -19.30 -32.77
CA GLY A 217 -37.56 -20.06 -31.90
C GLY A 217 -38.38 -19.17 -30.97
N GLN A 218 -39.52 -18.71 -31.46
CA GLN A 218 -40.49 -17.86 -30.79
C GLN A 218 -41.41 -18.68 -29.88
N ALA A 219 -41.58 -18.30 -28.60
CA ALA A 219 -42.80 -18.51 -27.80
C ALA A 219 -42.77 -17.64 -26.52
N PRO A 220 -43.91 -17.09 -26.04
CA PRO A 220 -43.94 -16.22 -24.85
C PRO A 220 -44.30 -17.01 -23.58
N GLY A 221 -43.56 -16.78 -22.49
CA GLY A 221 -43.79 -17.43 -21.20
C GLY A 221 -43.18 -16.65 -20.01
N VAL A 222 -44.00 -15.76 -19.46
CA VAL A 222 -44.12 -15.24 -18.09
C VAL A 222 -43.02 -15.53 -17.04
N ALA A 223 -42.54 -14.43 -16.43
CA ALA A 223 -41.98 -14.25 -15.08
C ALA A 223 -40.65 -14.95 -14.70
N GLY A 224 -39.65 -14.12 -14.36
CA GLY A 224 -38.56 -14.54 -13.47
C GLY A 224 -37.26 -13.78 -13.65
N ALA A 225 -36.85 -13.08 -12.60
CA ALA A 225 -35.49 -12.63 -12.26
C ALA A 225 -34.78 -11.63 -13.21
N MET A 226 -34.49 -10.45 -12.66
CA MET A 226 -33.50 -9.49 -13.17
C MET A 226 -32.10 -9.96 -12.78
N PRO A 227 -31.20 -10.29 -13.72
CA PRO A 227 -29.77 -10.31 -13.44
C PRO A 227 -29.19 -8.94 -13.78
N GLY A 228 -28.73 -8.22 -12.77
CA GLY A 228 -27.90 -7.03 -12.95
C GLY A 228 -26.58 -7.43 -13.57
N THR A 229 -26.45 -7.25 -14.89
CA THR A 229 -25.20 -7.39 -15.63
C THR A 229 -24.44 -6.08 -15.48
N GLY A 230 -23.68 -5.98 -14.38
CA GLY A 230 -22.62 -4.98 -14.26
C GLY A 230 -21.55 -5.32 -15.29
N ALA A 231 -21.38 -4.45 -16.29
CA ALA A 231 -20.24 -4.50 -17.18
C ALA A 231 -18.98 -4.25 -16.34
N GLU A 232 -18.26 -5.32 -15.99
CA GLU A 232 -16.93 -5.18 -15.42
C GLU A 232 -15.98 -4.71 -16.54
N PRO A 233 -15.35 -3.53 -16.40
CA PRO A 233 -14.33 -3.12 -17.36
C PRO A 233 -13.18 -4.13 -17.29
N GLY A 234 -12.85 -4.72 -18.44
CA GLY A 234 -11.78 -5.70 -18.58
C GLY A 234 -10.48 -5.17 -18.00
N VAL A 235 -10.01 -5.87 -16.97
CA VAL A 235 -8.71 -5.63 -16.31
C VAL A 235 -7.63 -6.08 -17.29
N GLY A 236 -7.13 -5.14 -18.09
CA GLY A 236 -5.87 -5.32 -18.79
C GLY A 236 -4.76 -5.41 -17.75
N VAL A 237 -4.28 -6.64 -17.47
CA VAL A 237 -3.06 -6.88 -16.71
C VAL A 237 -1.88 -6.48 -17.61
N GLY A 238 -1.73 -5.17 -17.80
CA GLY A 238 -0.48 -4.60 -18.26
C GLY A 238 0.54 -4.84 -17.17
N ALA A 239 1.62 -5.54 -17.50
CA ALA A 239 2.73 -5.88 -16.63
C ALA A 239 2.98 -4.72 -15.67
N GLY A 240 2.71 -4.98 -14.40
CA GLY A 240 3.06 -4.08 -13.32
C GLY A 240 4.57 -3.95 -13.33
N ALA A 241 5.07 -2.95 -14.07
CA ALA A 241 6.29 -2.29 -13.70
C ALA A 241 6.12 -2.03 -12.21
N GLU A 242 6.89 -2.79 -11.45
CA GLU A 242 6.98 -2.75 -10.01
C GLU A 242 7.17 -1.28 -9.68
N LEU A 243 6.05 -0.62 -9.32
CA LEU A 243 6.02 0.78 -8.93
C LEU A 243 6.77 0.80 -7.61
N ALA A 244 8.10 0.77 -7.69
CA ALA A 244 8.98 1.03 -6.59
C ALA A 244 8.39 2.26 -5.91
N ALA A 245 8.09 2.14 -4.61
CA ALA A 245 7.31 3.15 -3.94
C ALA A 245 7.95 4.51 -4.18
N PHE A 246 7.19 5.37 -4.85
CA PHE A 246 7.61 6.72 -5.11
C PHE A 246 7.85 7.41 -3.79
N ASP A 247 8.93 8.18 -3.76
CA ASP A 247 9.31 8.91 -2.57
C ASP A 247 8.55 10.24 -2.56
N PRO A 248 7.59 10.48 -1.65
CA PRO A 248 6.84 11.74 -1.59
C PRO A 248 7.71 12.95 -1.23
N ALA A 249 8.97 12.75 -0.81
CA ALA A 249 9.95 13.82 -0.73
C ALA A 249 10.32 14.38 -2.13
N HIS A 250 10.18 13.57 -3.17
CA HIS A 250 10.47 13.91 -4.55
C HIS A 250 9.22 13.89 -5.43
N LEU A 251 9.29 14.57 -6.57
CA LEU A 251 8.41 14.29 -7.70
C LEU A 251 9.20 13.38 -8.63
N ASP A 252 8.92 12.09 -8.61
CA ASP A 252 9.61 11.14 -9.49
C ASP A 252 8.94 11.09 -10.86
N LEU A 253 9.74 11.26 -11.92
CA LEU A 253 9.36 11.01 -13.31
C LEU A 253 10.05 9.72 -13.76
N ALA A 254 9.31 8.60 -13.67
CA ALA A 254 9.80 7.29 -14.07
C ALA A 254 9.60 7.04 -15.56
N VAL A 255 10.58 6.41 -16.20
CA VAL A 255 10.49 5.93 -17.59
C VAL A 255 10.28 4.41 -17.58
N GLU A 256 9.17 3.97 -18.18
CA GLU A 256 8.82 2.57 -18.39
C GLU A 256 9.44 2.06 -19.71
N GLY A 257 10.04 0.87 -19.66
CA GLY A 257 10.73 0.26 -20.80
C GLY A 257 12.16 0.77 -21.01
N PRO A 258 12.89 0.26 -22.03
CA PRO A 258 14.29 0.60 -22.27
C PRO A 258 14.47 2.09 -22.61
N ALA A 259 15.45 2.75 -21.98
CA ALA A 259 15.75 4.16 -22.25
C ALA A 259 16.16 4.43 -23.72
N ALA A 260 16.70 3.43 -24.42
CA ALA A 260 16.98 3.47 -25.85
C ALA A 260 15.76 3.81 -26.72
N GLU A 261 14.54 3.47 -26.27
CA GLU A 261 13.30 3.71 -27.01
C GLU A 261 12.83 5.18 -26.96
N LEU A 262 13.41 6.00 -26.08
CA LEU A 262 13.09 7.42 -26.00
C LEU A 262 13.60 8.11 -27.27
N THR A 263 12.70 8.45 -28.20
CA THR A 263 13.05 9.23 -29.40
C THR A 263 13.32 10.70 -29.03
N ASP A 264 13.93 11.46 -29.94
CA ASP A 264 14.16 12.90 -29.70
C ASP A 264 12.85 13.67 -29.52
N ALA A 265 11.77 13.22 -30.19
CA ALA A 265 10.44 13.80 -30.04
C ALA A 265 9.88 13.57 -28.62
N VAL A 266 10.05 12.35 -28.08
CA VAL A 266 9.65 12.00 -26.71
C VAL A 266 10.46 12.79 -25.68
N LEU A 267 11.79 12.85 -25.84
CA LEU A 267 12.67 13.61 -24.96
C LEU A 267 12.32 15.11 -24.97
N ALA A 268 12.05 15.68 -26.15
CA ALA A 268 11.62 17.08 -26.26
C ALA A 268 10.26 17.32 -25.60
N ALA A 269 9.32 16.36 -25.71
CA ALA A 269 8.02 16.44 -25.05
C ALA A 269 8.16 16.35 -23.52
N LEU A 270 9.01 15.46 -23.01
CA LEU A 270 9.34 15.39 -21.59
C LEU A 270 10.04 16.65 -21.05
N GLY A 271 10.94 17.25 -21.83
CA GLY A 271 11.54 18.54 -21.49
C GLY A 271 10.48 19.63 -21.32
N ARG A 272 9.57 19.79 -22.30
CA ARG A 272 8.45 20.74 -22.20
C ARG A 272 7.56 20.45 -21.01
N LEU A 273 7.21 19.18 -20.80
CA LEU A 273 6.42 18.76 -19.64
C LEU A 273 7.06 19.21 -18.33
N THR A 274 8.37 19.00 -18.17
CA THR A 274 9.09 19.36 -16.94
C THR A 274 9.25 20.88 -16.77
N ASP A 275 9.34 21.62 -17.88
CA ASP A 275 9.32 23.08 -17.92
C ASP A 275 7.97 23.72 -17.60
N GLU A 276 6.86 22.98 -17.71
CA GLU A 276 5.53 23.43 -17.30
C GLU A 276 5.20 23.08 -15.83
N LEU A 277 6.03 22.28 -15.16
CA LEU A 277 5.80 21.93 -13.76
C LEU A 277 5.87 23.17 -12.85
N PRO A 278 4.97 23.29 -11.85
CA PRO A 278 5.08 24.33 -10.83
C PRO A 278 6.45 24.35 -10.18
N ALA A 279 6.98 25.54 -9.87
CA ALA A 279 8.34 25.67 -9.34
C ALA A 279 8.65 24.78 -8.11
N PRO A 280 7.76 24.61 -7.11
CA PRO A 280 8.00 23.69 -6.00
C PRO A 280 8.15 22.23 -6.43
N ALA A 281 7.33 21.79 -7.40
CA ALA A 281 7.38 20.45 -7.95
C ALA A 281 8.66 20.22 -8.78
N ARG A 282 9.05 21.21 -9.61
CA ARG A 282 10.27 21.13 -10.42
C ARG A 282 11.56 21.04 -9.58
N ARG A 283 11.62 21.75 -8.45
CA ARG A 283 12.75 21.68 -7.51
C ARG A 283 12.91 20.29 -6.88
N ARG A 284 11.84 19.51 -6.85
CA ARG A 284 11.78 18.16 -6.30
C ARG A 284 11.83 17.08 -7.38
N LEU A 285 11.86 17.49 -8.66
CA LEU A 285 11.86 16.56 -9.78
C LEU A 285 13.10 15.68 -9.74
N ARG A 286 12.88 14.37 -9.86
CA ARG A 286 13.93 13.37 -10.06
C ARG A 286 13.51 12.45 -11.20
N VAL A 287 14.40 12.19 -12.14
CA VAL A 287 14.13 11.25 -13.24
C VAL A 287 14.58 9.86 -12.82
N VAL A 288 13.68 8.89 -12.89
CA VAL A 288 13.95 7.49 -12.55
C VAL A 288 14.04 6.68 -13.84
N LEU A 289 15.21 6.14 -14.12
CA LEU A 289 15.50 5.35 -15.30
C LEU A 289 15.40 3.85 -15.00
N PRO A 290 14.97 3.04 -15.98
CA PRO A 290 14.87 1.58 -15.84
C PRO A 290 16.23 0.97 -15.49
N ALA A 291 16.18 -0.22 -14.89
CA ALA A 291 17.39 -0.99 -14.63
C ALA A 291 18.12 -1.35 -15.93
N GLY A 292 19.45 -1.22 -15.92
CA GLY A 292 20.29 -1.50 -17.09
C GLY A 292 20.44 -0.33 -18.08
N ALA A 293 19.85 0.84 -17.80
CA ALA A 293 20.13 2.05 -18.57
C ALA A 293 21.64 2.36 -18.57
N THR A 294 22.18 2.59 -19.75
CA THR A 294 23.58 2.94 -19.98
C THR A 294 23.86 4.41 -19.60
N GLU A 295 25.13 4.74 -19.38
CA GLU A 295 25.54 6.13 -19.09
C GLU A 295 25.22 7.08 -20.25
N ASP A 296 25.26 6.61 -21.49
CA ASP A 296 24.95 7.43 -22.67
C ASP A 296 23.45 7.74 -22.76
N GLU A 297 22.58 6.76 -22.47
CA GLU A 297 21.14 6.98 -22.36
C GLU A 297 20.81 7.94 -21.20
N ALA A 298 21.39 7.71 -20.03
CA ALA A 298 21.21 8.59 -18.88
C ALA A 298 21.65 10.03 -19.19
N ARG A 299 22.82 10.19 -19.82
CA ARG A 299 23.33 11.49 -20.28
C ARG A 299 22.34 12.14 -21.25
N ARG A 300 21.85 11.42 -22.26
CA ARG A 300 20.88 11.94 -23.24
C ARG A 300 19.60 12.43 -22.57
N VAL A 301 19.07 11.69 -21.60
CA VAL A 301 17.91 12.13 -20.81
C VAL A 301 18.24 13.37 -19.98
N ARG A 302 19.46 13.49 -19.43
CA ARG A 302 19.89 14.64 -18.61
C ARG A 302 19.96 15.94 -19.40
N TRP A 303 20.33 15.85 -20.67
CA TRP A 303 20.32 16.99 -21.58
C TRP A 303 18.90 17.49 -21.87
N ALA A 304 17.94 16.58 -21.97
CA ALA A 304 16.54 16.93 -22.22
C ALA A 304 15.81 17.40 -20.94
N ILE A 305 16.16 16.82 -19.79
CA ILE A 305 15.53 17.06 -18.50
C ILE A 305 16.63 17.37 -17.48
N PRO A 306 16.89 18.65 -17.16
CA PRO A 306 17.97 19.06 -16.26
C PRO A 306 17.58 18.85 -14.79
N ALA A 307 17.37 17.58 -14.41
CA ALA A 307 17.02 17.15 -13.05
C ALA A 307 17.95 16.02 -12.58
N PRO A 308 18.10 15.82 -11.26
CA PRO A 308 18.77 14.64 -10.70
C PRO A 308 18.21 13.35 -11.29
N GLN A 309 19.08 12.39 -11.57
CA GLN A 309 18.72 11.10 -12.14
C GLN A 309 19.03 9.96 -11.18
N ARG A 310 18.17 8.95 -11.17
CA ARG A 310 18.37 7.69 -10.46
C ARG A 310 18.16 6.54 -11.43
N VAL A 311 19.17 5.71 -11.63
CA VAL A 311 19.03 4.46 -12.37
C VAL A 311 18.62 3.37 -11.37
N LEU A 312 17.55 2.64 -11.65
CA LEU A 312 17.15 1.52 -10.81
C LEU A 312 18.23 0.43 -10.85
N PRO A 313 18.55 -0.22 -9.72
CA PRO A 313 19.50 -1.31 -9.72
C PRO A 313 18.95 -2.48 -10.55
N VAL A 314 19.83 -3.15 -11.30
CA VAL A 314 19.49 -4.45 -11.91
C VAL A 314 19.20 -5.41 -10.76
N PRO A 315 18.01 -6.04 -10.71
CA PRO A 315 17.71 -7.04 -9.70
C PRO A 315 18.85 -8.06 -9.67
N ALA A 316 19.47 -8.25 -8.51
CA ALA A 316 20.45 -9.30 -8.37
C ALA A 316 19.80 -10.62 -8.82
N PRO A 317 20.51 -11.48 -9.58
CA PRO A 317 19.96 -12.78 -9.95
C PRO A 317 19.48 -13.44 -8.67
N GLN A 318 18.17 -13.68 -8.56
CA GLN A 318 17.64 -14.36 -7.38
C GLN A 318 18.41 -15.68 -7.29
N PRO A 319 19.08 -15.98 -6.15
CA PRO A 319 19.75 -17.25 -6.01
C PRO A 319 18.71 -18.33 -6.35
N PRO A 320 19.07 -19.34 -7.15
CA PRO A 320 18.12 -20.34 -7.61
C PRO A 320 17.35 -20.80 -6.38
N VAL A 321 16.04 -20.53 -6.35
CA VAL A 321 15.16 -20.94 -5.24
C VAL A 321 15.46 -22.41 -5.09
N ALA A 322 16.13 -22.79 -3.99
CA ALA A 322 16.58 -24.14 -3.81
C ALA A 322 15.33 -25.00 -3.93
N GLY A 323 15.21 -25.71 -5.07
CA GLY A 323 14.07 -26.58 -5.30
C GLY A 323 13.91 -27.45 -4.06
N PRO A 324 12.66 -27.78 -3.67
CA PRO A 324 12.36 -28.40 -2.38
C PRO A 324 13.44 -29.44 -2.10
N GLN A 325 14.33 -29.14 -1.14
CA GLN A 325 15.45 -30.02 -0.89
C GLN A 325 14.81 -31.38 -0.59
N PRO A 326 15.14 -32.43 -1.35
CA PRO A 326 14.63 -33.75 -1.05
C PRO A 326 14.94 -33.98 0.42
N PRO A 327 13.96 -34.44 1.23
CA PRO A 327 14.11 -34.53 2.67
C PRO A 327 15.42 -35.22 2.95
N VAL A 328 16.40 -34.46 3.45
CA VAL A 328 17.70 -35.01 3.81
C VAL A 328 17.36 -36.01 4.90
N ALA A 329 17.48 -37.29 4.57
CA ALA A 329 17.27 -38.36 5.50
C ALA A 329 18.28 -38.16 6.63
N GLY A 330 17.82 -37.48 7.68
CA GLY A 330 18.61 -37.28 8.88
C GLY A 330 19.09 -38.66 9.36
N PRO A 331 20.29 -38.74 9.96
CA PRO A 331 20.76 -39.98 10.56
C PRO A 331 19.67 -40.48 11.50
N ARG A 332 19.12 -41.66 11.18
CA ARG A 332 18.18 -42.36 12.06
C ARG A 332 18.84 -42.45 13.42
N SER A 333 18.35 -41.69 14.40
CA SER A 333 18.71 -41.92 15.79
C SER A 333 18.49 -43.41 16.08
N PRO A 334 19.49 -44.13 16.60
CA PRO A 334 19.32 -45.53 16.97
C PRO A 334 18.18 -45.60 17.97
N ALA A 335 17.23 -46.50 17.68
CA ALA A 335 16.06 -46.78 18.48
C ALA A 335 16.46 -46.94 19.95
N ALA A 336 16.03 -45.99 20.79
CA ALA A 336 15.96 -46.21 22.22
C ALA A 336 14.97 -47.36 22.43
N ALA A 337 15.47 -48.45 23.01
CA ALA A 337 14.70 -49.64 23.33
C ALA A 337 13.44 -49.25 24.12
N GLU A 338 12.29 -49.61 23.56
CA GLU A 338 10.98 -49.50 24.16
C GLU A 338 10.97 -50.33 25.46
N PRO A 339 10.74 -49.72 26.64
CA PRO A 339 10.62 -50.48 27.88
C PRO A 339 9.39 -51.40 27.83
N PRO A 340 9.44 -52.58 28.47
CA PRO A 340 8.39 -53.58 28.38
C PRO A 340 7.06 -53.05 28.90
N ARG A 341 6.01 -53.21 28.07
CA ARG A 341 4.61 -52.96 28.42
C ARG A 341 4.21 -53.80 29.64
N ALA A 342 3.85 -53.13 30.73
CA ALA A 342 3.13 -53.74 31.83
C ALA A 342 1.72 -54.18 31.38
N PRO A 343 1.19 -55.29 31.91
CA PRO A 343 -0.14 -55.80 31.58
C PRO A 343 -1.24 -54.82 32.02
N ALA A 344 -2.26 -54.73 31.17
CA ALA A 344 -3.45 -53.91 31.34
C ALA A 344 -4.21 -54.24 32.62
N ALA A 345 -4.41 -53.24 33.47
CA ALA A 345 -5.48 -53.24 34.44
C ALA A 345 -6.74 -52.70 33.75
N GLU A 346 -7.80 -53.49 33.75
CA GLU A 346 -9.16 -53.09 33.37
C GLU A 346 -9.57 -51.84 34.14
N GLN A 347 -9.67 -50.71 33.44
CA GLN A 347 -10.39 -49.54 33.92
C GLN A 347 -11.89 -49.75 33.67
N PRO A 348 -12.75 -49.59 34.69
CA PRO A 348 -14.19 -49.67 34.52
C PRO A 348 -14.70 -48.50 33.66
N ALA A 349 -15.67 -48.81 32.81
CA ALA A 349 -16.31 -47.87 31.89
C ALA A 349 -16.91 -46.66 32.64
N GLU A 350 -16.35 -45.49 32.37
CA GLU A 350 -16.93 -44.20 32.76
C GLU A 350 -18.04 -43.81 31.76
N PRO A 351 -19.17 -43.25 32.21
CA PRO A 351 -20.27 -42.86 31.34
C PRO A 351 -19.90 -41.66 30.47
N ALA A 352 -20.33 -41.71 29.20
CA ALA A 352 -20.15 -40.64 28.23
C ALA A 352 -20.80 -39.32 28.70
N GLU A 353 -19.98 -38.33 29.01
CA GLU A 353 -20.40 -36.93 29.05
C GLU A 353 -20.61 -36.39 27.63
N PRO A 354 -21.68 -35.60 27.40
CA PRO A 354 -21.95 -34.99 26.11
C PRO A 354 -20.91 -33.91 25.79
N ALA A 355 -20.33 -34.00 24.59
CA ALA A 355 -19.39 -33.05 24.04
C ALA A 355 -20.01 -31.64 23.95
N GLU A 356 -19.56 -30.74 24.82
CA GLU A 356 -19.80 -29.31 24.64
C GLU A 356 -18.98 -28.78 23.45
N PRO A 357 -19.54 -27.89 22.63
CA PRO A 357 -18.84 -27.29 21.51
C PRO A 357 -17.73 -26.38 22.05
N ARG A 358 -16.47 -26.81 21.85
CA ARG A 358 -15.28 -25.97 22.01
C ARG A 358 -15.33 -24.81 21.02
N ALA A 359 -15.98 -23.72 21.41
CA ALA A 359 -15.86 -22.45 20.72
C ALA A 359 -14.41 -21.97 20.84
N MET A 360 -13.71 -21.84 19.70
CA MET A 360 -12.49 -21.05 19.58
C MET A 360 -12.83 -19.62 20.04
N ARG A 361 -12.51 -19.30 21.29
CA ARG A 361 -12.49 -17.92 21.76
C ARG A 361 -11.20 -17.29 21.23
N GLU A 362 -11.29 -16.61 20.10
CA GLU A 362 -10.27 -15.65 19.69
C GLU A 362 -10.07 -14.64 20.83
N ALA A 363 -8.82 -14.47 21.27
CA ALA A 363 -8.47 -13.47 22.25
C ALA A 363 -8.68 -12.08 21.61
N ALA A 364 -9.81 -11.45 21.92
CA ALA A 364 -10.09 -10.10 21.46
C ALA A 364 -9.06 -9.12 22.06
N THR A 365 -8.18 -8.58 21.23
CA THR A 365 -7.33 -7.44 21.58
C THR A 365 -8.22 -6.22 21.83
N VAL A 366 -8.05 -5.56 22.98
CA VAL A 366 -8.85 -4.39 23.35
C VAL A 366 -8.03 -3.13 23.12
N LEU A 367 -8.64 -2.12 22.48
CA LEU A 367 -8.04 -0.79 22.34
C LEU A 367 -8.25 -0.03 23.66
N ALA A 368 -7.17 0.28 24.37
CA ALA A 368 -7.20 1.08 25.59
C ALA A 368 -6.77 2.52 25.29
N VAL A 369 -7.55 3.50 25.74
CA VAL A 369 -7.17 4.92 25.71
C VAL A 369 -6.60 5.28 27.09
N THR A 370 -5.37 5.76 27.14
CA THR A 370 -4.71 6.21 28.39
C THR A 370 -5.20 7.61 28.77
N ALA A 371 -4.92 8.02 30.02
CA ALA A 371 -5.36 9.32 30.54
C ALA A 371 -4.75 10.54 29.81
N ASP A 372 -3.61 10.36 29.13
CA ASP A 372 -2.99 11.36 28.25
C ASP A 372 -3.50 11.29 26.79
N GLY A 373 -4.54 10.48 26.53
CA GLY A 373 -5.19 10.39 25.21
C GLY A 373 -4.46 9.50 24.20
N ARG A 374 -3.42 8.76 24.61
CA ARG A 374 -2.76 7.77 23.75
C ARG A 374 -3.60 6.50 23.65
N MET A 375 -3.60 5.86 22.49
CA MET A 375 -4.24 4.56 22.32
C MET A 375 -3.19 3.46 22.26
N SER A 376 -3.34 2.44 23.10
CA SER A 376 -2.54 1.22 23.06
C SER A 376 -3.46 0.03 22.82
N LEU A 377 -3.04 -0.89 21.95
CA LEU A 377 -3.63 -2.22 21.90
C LEU A 377 -3.15 -2.99 23.12
N VAL A 378 -4.08 -3.45 23.97
CA VAL A 378 -3.77 -4.20 25.18
C VAL A 378 -4.43 -5.56 25.06
N SER A 379 -3.61 -6.62 25.12
CA SER A 379 -4.13 -7.98 25.29
C SER A 379 -4.77 -8.08 26.68
N PRO A 380 -6.02 -8.56 26.81
CA PRO A 380 -6.66 -8.67 28.11
C PRO A 380 -5.80 -9.55 29.03
N PRO A 381 -5.66 -9.20 30.32
CA PRO A 381 -4.91 -10.01 31.25
C PRO A 381 -5.53 -11.41 31.26
N GLY A 382 -4.72 -12.43 30.91
CA GLY A 382 -5.14 -13.82 30.98
C GLY A 382 -5.63 -14.11 32.39
N ARG A 383 -6.91 -14.49 32.54
CA ARG A 383 -7.43 -14.95 33.82
C ARG A 383 -6.75 -16.27 34.15
N SER A 384 -5.76 -16.20 35.04
CA SER A 384 -5.11 -17.34 35.70
C SER A 384 -6.09 -18.08 36.61
#